data_AF-A0A965DTA8-F1
#
_entry.id   AF-A0A965DTA8-F1
#
_cell.length_a   1.000
_cell.length_b   1.000
_cell.length_c   1.000
_cell.angle_alpha   90.00
_cell.angle_beta   90.00
_cell.angle_gamma   90.00
#
_symmetry.space_group_name_H-M   'P 1'
#
loop_
_entity.id
_entity.type
_entity.pdbx_description
1 polymer ?
#
loop_
_entity_poly.entity_id
_entity_poly.type
_entity_poly.pdbx_seq_one_letter_code
_entity_poly.pdbx_strand_id
1 'polypeptide(L)'
;KLKNEFASIVDVSCQRTFIEVSGKFAKEVLEHGWELNLDQDIFKAGMCAQSVIARSPAILYHGPVNTYHLYVRSSFAQHLWNFLTDASVEYINQ
;
A
#
# COMPACT_ATOMS: atom_id res chain seq x y z
N LYS A 1 9.13 16.70 23.80
CA LYS A 1 10.57 16.98 23.60
C LYS A 1 11.33 15.69 23.92
N LEU A 2 11.98 15.08 22.92
CA LEU A 2 12.93 14.00 23.15
C LEU A 2 14.02 14.54 24.10
N LYS A 3 14.15 13.97 25.29
CA LYS A 3 15.14 14.40 26.29
C LYS A 3 16.37 13.51 26.11
N ASN A 4 17.46 14.05 25.54
CA ASN A 4 18.79 13.42 25.51
C ASN A 4 18.92 11.98 24.95
N GLU A 5 18.01 11.54 24.08
CA GLU A 5 18.14 10.26 23.36
C GLU A 5 18.70 10.48 21.94
N PHE A 6 19.53 9.56 21.45
CA PHE A 6 20.04 9.56 20.07
C PHE A 6 18.88 9.29 19.10
N ALA A 7 18.23 10.36 18.65
CA ALA A 7 17.04 10.29 17.81
C ALA A 7 17.05 11.38 16.73
N SER A 8 16.31 11.12 15.64
CA SER A 8 16.12 12.06 14.53
C SER A 8 14.63 12.31 14.31
N ILE A 9 14.26 13.58 14.15
CA ILE A 9 12.92 14.01 13.74
C ILE A 9 13.10 14.71 12.40
N VAL A 10 12.52 14.13 11.35
CA VAL A 10 12.63 14.64 9.98
C VAL A 10 11.23 14.72 9.40
N ASP A 11 10.92 15.83 8.73
CA ASP A 11 9.71 15.91 7.93
C ASP A 11 9.87 15.04 6.68
N VAL A 12 8.99 14.04 6.56
CA VAL A 12 8.95 13.09 5.45
C VAL A 12 7.63 13.16 4.69
N SER A 13 6.87 14.23 4.85
CA SER A 13 5.53 14.39 4.23
C SER A 13 5.58 14.26 2.70
N CYS A 14 6.65 14.74 2.06
CA CYS A 14 6.84 14.62 0.60
C CYS A 14 7.60 13.35 0.16
N GLN A 15 8.04 12.49 1.09
CA GLN A 15 8.83 11.31 0.77
C GLN A 15 8.01 10.24 0.05
N ARG A 16 6.71 10.17 0.36
CA ARG A 16 5.81 9.12 -0.12
C ARG A 16 4.54 9.70 -0.72
N THR A 17 4.09 9.04 -1.78
CA THR A 17 2.73 9.19 -2.31
C THR A 17 1.94 7.98 -1.84
N PHE A 18 0.70 8.21 -1.37
CA PHE A 18 -0.22 7.11 -1.11
C PHE A 18 -1.25 6.97 -2.24
N ILE A 19 -1.57 5.74 -2.59
CA ILE A 19 -2.66 5.38 -3.50
C ILE A 19 -3.65 4.54 -2.70
N GLU A 20 -4.92 4.94 -2.72
CA GLU A 20 -6.00 4.15 -2.16
C GLU A 20 -6.50 3.14 -3.21
N VAL A 21 -6.60 1.88 -2.79
CA VAL A 21 -7.24 0.80 -3.54
C VAL A 21 -8.43 0.34 -2.70
N SER A 22 -9.64 0.57 -3.20
CA SER A 22 -10.87 0.28 -2.48
C SER A 22 -11.91 -0.38 -3.37
N GLY A 23 -12.85 -1.09 -2.73
CA GLY A 23 -13.95 -1.78 -3.41
C GLY A 23 -13.90 -3.30 -3.28
N LYS A 24 -14.90 -3.97 -3.84
CA LYS A 24 -15.11 -5.42 -3.71
C LYS A 24 -13.87 -6.25 -4.08
N PHE A 25 -13.15 -5.84 -5.12
CA PHE A 25 -12.01 -6.57 -5.67
C PHE A 25 -10.65 -5.98 -5.25
N ALA A 26 -10.61 -5.11 -4.23
CA ALA A 26 -9.39 -4.42 -3.84
C ALA A 26 -8.29 -5.38 -3.38
N LYS A 27 -8.65 -6.44 -2.65
CA LYS A 27 -7.70 -7.47 -2.21
C LYS A 27 -7.12 -8.19 -3.42
N GLU A 28 -7.98 -8.63 -4.33
CA GLU A 28 -7.62 -9.40 -5.52
C GLU A 28 -6.70 -8.61 -6.44
N VAL A 29 -6.99 -7.32 -6.67
CA VAL A 29 -6.10 -6.41 -7.42
C VAL A 29 -4.70 -6.32 -6.79
N LEU A 30 -4.61 -6.26 -5.46
CA LEU A 30 -3.32 -6.20 -4.75
C LEU A 30 -2.56 -7.53 -4.83
N GLU A 31 -3.25 -8.66 -4.77
CA GLU A 31 -2.66 -10.01 -4.82
C GLU A 31 -1.95 -10.31 -6.15
N HIS A 32 -2.20 -9.54 -7.23
CA HIS A 32 -1.42 -9.64 -8.46
C HIS A 32 0.07 -9.29 -8.28
N GLY A 33 0.45 -8.56 -7.23
CA GLY A 33 1.84 -8.13 -7.03
C GLY A 33 2.32 -7.96 -5.61
N TRP A 34 1.43 -8.02 -4.61
CA TRP A 34 1.81 -7.93 -3.20
C TRP A 34 2.28 -9.29 -2.68
N GLU A 35 3.47 -9.32 -2.07
CA GLU A 35 4.12 -10.60 -1.71
C GLU A 35 3.61 -11.24 -0.42
N LEU A 36 2.92 -10.50 0.44
CA LEU A 36 2.43 -11.03 1.73
C LEU A 36 0.96 -11.45 1.62
N ASN A 37 0.54 -12.39 2.46
CA ASN A 37 -0.85 -12.86 2.48
C ASN A 37 -1.80 -11.76 3.00
N LEU A 38 -2.81 -11.41 2.20
CA LEU A 38 -3.83 -10.39 2.51
C LEU A 38 -5.14 -11.00 3.03
N ASP A 39 -5.15 -12.27 3.38
CA ASP A 39 -6.29 -12.91 4.02
C ASP A 39 -6.71 -12.17 5.30
N GLN A 40 -8.01 -11.98 5.49
CA GLN A 40 -8.56 -11.17 6.59
C GLN A 40 -8.24 -11.76 7.97
N ASP A 41 -8.00 -13.07 8.07
CA ASP A 41 -7.60 -13.70 9.34
C ASP A 41 -6.15 -13.39 9.70
N ILE A 42 -5.31 -13.07 8.71
CA ILE A 42 -3.88 -12.81 8.84
C ILE A 42 -3.58 -11.31 8.86
N PHE A 43 -4.07 -10.56 7.88
CA PHE A 43 -3.85 -9.12 7.72
C PHE A 43 -5.17 -8.38 7.97
N LYS A 44 -5.39 -8.02 9.23
CA LYS A 44 -6.65 -7.41 9.70
C LYS A 44 -6.69 -5.91 9.46
N ALA A 45 -7.90 -5.36 9.39
CA ALA A 45 -8.10 -3.91 9.38
C ALA A 45 -7.37 -3.24 10.56
N GLY A 46 -6.67 -2.14 10.28
CA GLY A 46 -5.79 -1.45 11.23
C GLY A 46 -4.34 -1.94 11.22
N MET A 47 -4.02 -3.05 10.54
CA MET A 47 -2.64 -3.51 10.39
C MET A 47 -1.91 -2.78 9.25
N CYS A 48 -0.59 -2.71 9.37
CA CYS A 48 0.27 -2.28 8.28
C CYS A 48 1.46 -3.26 8.12
N ALA A 49 1.96 -3.35 6.90
CA ALA A 49 3.12 -4.18 6.58
C ALA A 49 4.00 -3.47 5.54
N GLN A 50 5.29 -3.79 5.56
CA GLN A 50 6.24 -3.37 4.54
C GLN A 50 6.61 -4.56 3.68
N SER A 51 6.54 -4.36 2.36
CA SER A 51 6.94 -5.37 1.39
C SER A 51 7.27 -4.71 0.05
N VAL A 52 7.31 -5.51 -1.00
CA VAL A 52 7.46 -5.08 -2.38
C VAL A 52 6.15 -5.35 -3.14
N ILE A 53 5.79 -4.41 -4.02
CA ILE A 53 4.73 -4.60 -5.02
C ILE A 53 5.21 -4.04 -6.35
N ALA A 54 5.04 -4.80 -7.43
CA ALA A 54 5.53 -4.40 -8.76
C ALA A 54 6.99 -3.91 -8.76
N ARG A 55 7.87 -4.61 -8.01
CA ARG A 55 9.29 -4.27 -7.79
C ARG A 55 9.54 -2.93 -7.08
N SER A 56 8.52 -2.37 -6.43
CA SER A 56 8.59 -1.11 -5.69
C SER A 56 8.41 -1.36 -4.19
N PRO A 57 9.37 -0.96 -3.34
CA PRO A 57 9.20 -1.02 -1.89
C PRO A 57 8.02 -0.14 -1.45
N ALA A 58 7.07 -0.73 -0.72
CA ALA A 58 5.85 -0.08 -0.31
C ALA A 58 5.47 -0.43 1.13
N ILE A 59 4.78 0.50 1.79
CA ILE A 59 4.01 0.20 3.00
C ILE A 59 2.56 0.00 2.57
N LEU A 60 1.94 -1.09 2.99
CA LEU A 60 0.51 -1.31 2.85
C LEU A 60 -0.14 -1.11 4.21
N TYR A 61 -1.18 -0.29 4.26
CA TYR A 61 -2.07 -0.16 5.41
C TYR A 61 -3.44 -0.71 5.06
N HIS A 62 -3.97 -1.61 5.89
CA HIS A 62 -5.34 -2.09 5.77
C HIS A 62 -6.28 -1.09 6.45
N GLY A 63 -6.94 -0.27 5.64
CA GLY A 63 -7.97 0.66 6.08
C GLY A 63 -9.29 -0.04 6.44
N PRO A 64 -10.31 0.72 6.86
CA PRO A 64 -11.63 0.17 7.14
C PRO A 64 -12.33 -0.31 5.86
N VAL A 65 -13.03 -1.45 5.94
CA VAL A 65 -13.91 -2.04 4.90
C VAL A 65 -13.33 -1.98 3.48
N ASN A 66 -12.70 -3.08 3.05
CA ASN A 66 -12.20 -3.29 1.68
C ASN A 66 -11.40 -2.09 1.13
N THR A 67 -10.62 -1.43 1.98
CA THR A 67 -9.82 -0.26 1.64
C THR A 67 -8.38 -0.50 2.05
N TYR A 68 -7.46 -0.24 1.14
CA TYR A 68 -6.03 -0.38 1.36
C TYR A 68 -5.30 0.87 0.91
N HIS A 69 -4.32 1.32 1.69
CA HIS A 69 -3.46 2.44 1.34
C HIS A 69 -2.05 1.95 1.07
N LEU A 70 -1.58 2.12 -0.17
CA LEU A 70 -0.21 1.81 -0.58
C LEU A 70 0.63 3.08 -0.54
N TYR A 71 1.65 3.11 0.31
CA TYR A 71 2.62 4.20 0.40
C TYR A 71 3.94 3.81 -0.26
N VAL A 72 4.19 4.39 -1.43
CA VAL A 72 5.46 4.22 -2.16
C VAL A 72 6.27 5.50 -2.10
N ARG A 73 7.60 5.39 -2.26
CA ARG A 73 8.43 6.59 -2.48
C ARG A 73 7.88 7.33 -3.71
N SER A 74 7.77 8.66 -3.64
CA SER A 74 7.03 9.47 -4.63
C SER A 74 7.48 9.25 -6.09
N SER A 75 8.76 8.91 -6.32
CA SER A 75 9.30 8.58 -7.65
C SER A 75 8.71 7.31 -8.28
N PHE A 76 8.16 6.40 -7.48
CA PHE A 76 7.52 5.16 -7.93
C PHE A 76 6.00 5.30 -8.10
N ALA A 77 5.41 6.44 -7.75
CA ALA A 77 3.95 6.61 -7.74
C ALA A 77 3.32 6.31 -9.11
N GLN A 78 3.88 6.83 -10.20
CA GLN A 78 3.36 6.58 -11.56
C GLN A 78 3.51 5.11 -11.97
N HIS A 79 4.62 4.47 -11.60
CA HIS A 79 4.86 3.06 -11.89
C HIS A 79 3.84 2.17 -11.16
N LEU A 80 3.61 2.43 -9.87
CA LEU A 80 2.61 1.71 -9.09
C LEU A 80 1.20 1.94 -9.64
N TRP A 81 0.86 3.18 -10.01
CA TRP A 81 -0.43 3.49 -10.62
C TRP A 81 -0.67 2.66 -11.88
N ASN A 82 0.30 2.65 -12.80
CA ASN A 82 0.19 1.88 -14.05
C ASN A 82 0.00 0.38 -13.80
N PHE A 83 0.73 -0.16 -12.82
CA PHE A 83 0.57 -1.56 -12.41
C PHE A 83 -0.84 -1.84 -11.85
N LEU A 84 -1.33 -1.01 -10.94
CA LEU A 84 -2.65 -1.19 -10.33
C LEU A 84 -3.77 -1.06 -11.38
N THR A 85 -3.65 -0.13 -12.32
CA THR A 85 -4.63 0.02 -13.40
C THR A 85 -4.65 -1.21 -14.31
N ASP A 86 -3.49 -1.78 -14.64
CA ASP A 86 -3.38 -2.98 -15.45
C ASP A 86 -3.97 -4.20 -14.73
N ALA A 87 -3.60 -4.41 -13.45
CA ALA A 87 -4.15 -5.46 -12.61
C ALA A 87 -5.67 -5.35 -12.41
N SER A 88 -6.24 -4.14 -12.48
CA SER A 88 -7.68 -3.92 -12.30
C SER A 88 -8.54 -4.29 -13.51
N VAL A 89 -7.95 -4.48 -14.70
CA VAL A 89 -8.68 -4.65 -15.97
C VAL A 89 -9.67 -5.83 -15.92
N GLU A 90 -9.29 -6.93 -15.24
CA GLU A 90 -10.10 -8.16 -15.15
C GLU A 90 -11.41 -7.99 -14.36
N TYR A 91 -11.55 -6.89 -13.61
CA TYR A 91 -12.66 -6.62 -12.69
C TYR A 91 -13.63 -5.53 -13.17
N ILE A 92 -13.37 -4.91 -14.33
CA ILE A 92 -14.18 -3.78 -14.83
C ILE A 92 -15.63 -4.18 -15.17
N ASN A 93 -15.86 -5.45 -15.54
CA ASN A 93 -17.16 -5.93 -16.04
C ASN A 93 -17.80 -7.02 -15.14
N GLN A 94 -17.39 -7.10 -13.87
CA GLN A 94 -17.90 -8.10 -12.90
C GLN A 94 -18.74 -7.46 -11.80
#